data_AF-A0AAN6UGU3-F1
#
_entry.id   AF-A0AAN6UGU3-F1
#
_cell.length_a   1.000
_cell.length_b   1.000
_cell.length_c   1.000
_cell.angle_alpha   90.00
_cell.angle_beta   90.00
_cell.angle_gamma   90.00
#
_symmetry.space_group_name_H-M   'P 1'
#
loop_
_entity.id
_entity.type
_entity.pdbx_description
1 polymer ?
#
loop_
_entity_poly.entity_id
_entity_poly.type
_entity_poly.pdbx_seq_one_letter_code
_entity_poly.pdbx_strand_id
1 'polypeptide(L)'
;MSSLRNSVQRRSHRERAQPLERAKLGLLEKKKDYQKRAKDYNKKKAVLKSLREKAADRNEDEFYFGMMSRKGPGARIKAGKSFTGTVEGDRGNKAMDVDAVRLLKTQDLGYIRTMRNVAAKEVRGLEERWVLAGGTEMDDDEDDDSDDDDDEMRKPAARPQNAKRIVFFDAADEREQVLHKQAEDDDTAMGEGGDDDGKKEAEARRKEQNLEKLERRLRAAKKKLKALRDAEYELELQQAKMAKTATSGGITKSGRKIKVRERKR
;
A
#
# COMPACT_ATOMS: atom_id res chain seq x y z
N MET A 1 -23.38 -7.40 -67.00
CA MET A 1 -24.55 -6.98 -66.18
C MET A 1 -25.27 -8.22 -65.68
N SER A 2 -25.58 -8.31 -64.38
CA SER A 2 -26.37 -9.43 -63.84
C SER A 2 -27.83 -9.01 -63.66
N SER A 3 -28.63 -9.00 -64.74
CA SER A 3 -30.00 -8.46 -64.70
C SER A 3 -31.05 -9.43 -64.12
N LEU A 4 -30.73 -10.71 -63.88
CA LEU A 4 -31.65 -11.71 -63.28
C LEU A 4 -31.20 -12.18 -61.89
N ARG A 5 -30.64 -11.28 -61.06
CA ARG A 5 -30.18 -11.62 -59.71
C ARG A 5 -31.27 -11.64 -58.64
N ASN A 6 -32.40 -10.97 -58.89
CA ASN A 6 -33.50 -10.82 -57.93
C ASN A 6 -34.66 -11.81 -58.16
N SER A 7 -34.65 -12.62 -59.22
CA SER A 7 -35.73 -13.58 -59.51
C SER A 7 -35.61 -14.89 -58.71
N VAL A 8 -34.43 -15.21 -58.16
CA VAL A 8 -34.19 -16.37 -57.30
C VAL A 8 -33.44 -15.91 -56.06
N GLN A 9 -34.05 -16.06 -54.89
CA GLN A 9 -33.45 -15.66 -53.61
C GLN A 9 -32.22 -16.52 -53.30
N ARG A 10 -31.04 -15.91 -53.26
CA ARG A 10 -29.79 -16.60 -52.87
C ARG A 10 -29.76 -16.75 -51.35
N ARG A 11 -29.70 -17.98 -50.87
CA ARG A 11 -29.58 -18.28 -49.43
C ARG A 11 -28.17 -17.98 -48.94
N SER A 12 -28.05 -17.38 -47.76
CA SER A 12 -26.76 -17.25 -47.07
C SER A 12 -26.39 -18.58 -46.44
N HIS A 13 -25.21 -19.11 -46.76
CA HIS A 13 -24.68 -20.32 -46.13
C HIS A 13 -23.99 -19.95 -44.81
N ARG A 14 -24.50 -20.49 -43.69
CA ARG A 14 -23.93 -20.26 -42.35
C ARG A 14 -22.70 -21.15 -42.13
N GLU A 15 -21.71 -20.62 -41.43
CA GLU A 15 -20.49 -21.35 -41.07
C GLU A 15 -20.75 -22.26 -39.85
N ARG A 16 -20.17 -23.47 -39.84
CA ARG A 16 -20.29 -24.42 -38.72
C ARG A 16 -19.31 -24.10 -37.59
N ALA A 17 -19.75 -24.28 -36.35
CA ALA A 17 -18.91 -24.16 -35.16
C ALA A 17 -17.93 -25.34 -35.00
N GLN A 18 -17.02 -25.22 -34.02
CA GLN A 18 -16.14 -26.30 -33.56
C GLN A 18 -17.01 -27.38 -32.86
N PRO A 19 -16.76 -28.69 -33.07
CA PRO A 19 -17.43 -29.74 -32.30
C PRO A 19 -17.21 -29.58 -30.80
N LEU A 20 -18.24 -29.87 -30.00
CA LEU A 20 -18.22 -29.65 -28.54
C LEU A 20 -17.09 -30.42 -27.84
N GLU A 21 -16.82 -31.66 -28.28
CA GLU A 21 -15.71 -32.49 -27.78
C GLU A 21 -14.32 -31.85 -27.95
N ARG A 22 -14.18 -30.97 -28.96
CA ARG A 22 -12.93 -30.27 -29.30
C ARG A 22 -12.98 -28.79 -28.97
N ALA A 23 -13.97 -28.33 -28.21
CA ALA A 23 -14.09 -26.94 -27.79
C ALA A 23 -12.86 -26.45 -27.00
N LYS A 24 -12.17 -27.35 -26.28
CA LYS A 24 -10.93 -27.02 -25.54
C LYS A 24 -9.80 -26.46 -26.41
N LEU A 25 -9.81 -26.74 -27.72
CA LEU A 25 -8.77 -26.30 -28.67
C LEU A 25 -9.04 -24.88 -29.21
N GLY A 26 -10.13 -24.25 -28.79
CA GLY A 26 -10.55 -22.94 -29.27
C GLY A 26 -11.36 -23.00 -30.58
N LEU A 27 -11.36 -21.89 -31.30
CA LEU A 27 -12.17 -21.71 -32.51
C LEU A 27 -11.67 -22.58 -33.67
N LEU A 28 -12.61 -23.18 -34.43
CA LEU A 28 -12.30 -23.85 -35.69
C LEU A 28 -11.95 -22.82 -36.76
N GLU A 29 -10.66 -22.63 -37.03
CA GLU A 29 -10.21 -21.70 -38.06
C GLU A 29 -10.80 -22.04 -39.43
N LYS A 30 -11.33 -21.01 -40.10
CA LYS A 30 -11.87 -21.12 -41.46
C LYS A 30 -10.94 -20.45 -42.45
N LYS A 31 -11.29 -20.50 -43.74
CA LYS A 31 -10.46 -19.93 -44.82
C LYS A 31 -10.17 -18.44 -44.61
N LYS A 32 -11.13 -17.67 -44.08
CA LYS A 32 -10.97 -16.25 -43.76
C LYS A 32 -9.91 -16.03 -42.69
N ASP A 33 -9.91 -16.85 -41.64
CA ASP A 33 -8.93 -16.77 -40.54
C ASP A 33 -7.55 -17.22 -41.01
N TYR A 34 -7.49 -18.33 -41.75
CA TYR A 34 -6.26 -18.79 -42.40
C TYR A 34 -5.63 -17.70 -43.27
N GLN A 35 -6.43 -16.99 -44.09
CA GLN A 35 -5.92 -15.90 -44.91
C GLN A 35 -5.33 -14.76 -44.08
N LYS A 36 -5.97 -14.38 -42.96
CA LYS A 36 -5.43 -13.36 -42.04
C LYS A 36 -4.11 -13.81 -41.42
N ARG A 37 -4.05 -15.05 -40.91
CA ARG A 37 -2.84 -15.63 -40.33
C ARG A 37 -1.70 -15.74 -41.35
N ALA A 38 -1.99 -16.22 -42.57
CA ALA A 38 -1.01 -16.35 -43.63
C ALA A 38 -0.45 -14.98 -44.06
N LYS A 39 -1.31 -13.96 -44.15
CA LYS A 39 -0.89 -12.58 -44.44
C LYS A 39 0.03 -12.02 -43.34
N ASP A 40 -0.32 -12.19 -42.06
CA ASP A 40 0.51 -11.75 -40.94
C ASP A 40 1.88 -12.46 -40.92
N TYR A 41 1.89 -13.78 -41.07
CA TYR A 41 3.11 -14.57 -41.13
C TYR A 41 4.02 -14.15 -42.30
N ASN A 42 3.45 -13.98 -43.49
CA ASN A 42 4.21 -13.53 -44.66
C ASN A 42 4.75 -12.11 -44.49
N LYS A 43 4.00 -11.21 -43.82
CA LYS A 43 4.47 -9.87 -43.47
C LYS A 43 5.68 -9.93 -42.54
N LYS A 44 5.60 -10.71 -41.45
CA LYS A 44 6.72 -10.91 -40.51
C LYS A 44 7.93 -11.55 -41.20
N LYS A 45 7.71 -12.54 -42.06
CA LYS A 45 8.76 -13.20 -42.85
C LYS A 45 9.47 -12.22 -43.78
N ALA A 46 8.73 -11.34 -44.46
CA ALA A 46 9.29 -10.32 -45.34
C ALA A 46 10.16 -9.31 -44.56
N VAL A 47 9.69 -8.83 -43.39
CA VAL A 47 10.47 -7.94 -42.52
C VAL A 47 11.74 -8.62 -42.00
N LEU A 48 11.65 -9.87 -41.55
CA LEU A 48 12.83 -10.60 -41.09
C LEU A 48 13.83 -10.87 -42.23
N LYS A 49 13.36 -11.08 -43.46
CA LYS A 49 14.23 -11.23 -44.63
C LYS A 49 15.01 -9.94 -44.89
N SER A 50 14.34 -8.79 -44.94
CA SER A 50 15.02 -7.51 -45.17
C SER A 50 15.96 -7.12 -44.04
N LEU A 51 15.64 -7.45 -42.78
CA LEU A 51 16.55 -7.24 -41.65
C LEU A 51 17.81 -8.12 -41.73
N ARG A 52 17.70 -9.36 -42.24
CA ARG A 52 18.87 -10.24 -42.45
C ARG A 52 19.77 -9.73 -43.56
N GLU A 53 19.20 -9.28 -44.67
CA GLU A 53 19.95 -8.68 -45.78
C GLU A 53 20.73 -7.44 -45.30
N LYS A 54 20.05 -6.51 -44.60
CA LYS A 54 20.71 -5.34 -43.99
C LYS A 54 21.82 -5.69 -42.99
N ALA A 55 21.67 -6.78 -42.25
CA ALA A 55 22.69 -7.22 -41.30
C ALA A 55 23.90 -7.87 -42.00
N ALA A 56 23.68 -8.55 -43.13
CA ALA A 56 24.73 -9.16 -43.94
C ALA A 56 25.53 -8.11 -44.73
N ASP A 57 24.85 -7.12 -45.30
CA ASP A 57 25.46 -6.06 -46.12
C ASP A 57 26.01 -4.88 -45.28
N ARG A 58 26.17 -5.06 -43.96
CA ARG A 58 26.63 -4.00 -43.06
C ARG A 58 28.13 -3.72 -43.27
N ASN A 59 28.49 -2.44 -43.42
CA ASN A 59 29.89 -2.00 -43.39
C ASN A 59 30.43 -2.00 -41.95
N GLU A 60 31.54 -2.68 -41.70
CA GLU A 60 32.15 -2.79 -40.36
C GLU A 60 32.75 -1.47 -39.86
N ASP A 61 33.14 -0.59 -40.78
CA ASP A 61 33.75 0.71 -40.50
C ASP A 61 32.73 1.87 -40.55
N GLU A 62 31.42 1.57 -40.52
CA GLU A 62 30.40 2.62 -40.57
C GLU A 62 30.48 3.55 -39.34
N PHE A 63 30.46 4.87 -39.58
CA PHE A 63 30.47 5.86 -38.50
C PHE A 63 29.29 6.82 -38.59
N TYR A 64 28.52 6.91 -37.50
CA TYR A 64 27.43 7.86 -37.30
C TYR A 64 27.63 8.59 -35.96
N PHE A 65 27.40 9.90 -35.93
CA PHE A 65 27.57 10.72 -34.71
C PHE A 65 26.69 10.26 -33.53
N GLY A 66 25.54 9.64 -33.81
CA GLY A 66 24.66 9.09 -32.77
C GLY A 66 25.26 7.93 -31.98
N MET A 67 26.35 7.32 -32.44
CA MET A 67 27.06 6.27 -31.69
C MET A 67 27.81 6.81 -30.47
N MET A 68 28.08 8.12 -30.41
CA MET A 68 28.78 8.75 -29.28
C MET A 68 27.85 8.99 -28.07
N SER A 69 26.55 9.17 -28.31
CA SER A 69 25.56 9.45 -27.25
C SER A 69 24.69 8.25 -26.89
N ARG A 70 24.76 7.15 -27.66
CA ARG A 70 23.94 5.95 -27.44
C ARG A 70 24.82 4.76 -27.10
N LYS A 71 24.38 3.97 -26.11
CA LYS A 71 24.99 2.66 -25.83
C LYS A 71 24.49 1.66 -26.84
N GLY A 72 25.39 1.08 -27.64
CA GLY A 72 25.07 0.04 -28.61
C GLY A 72 24.52 -1.24 -27.96
N PRO A 73 24.02 -2.19 -28.77
CA PRO A 73 23.41 -3.42 -28.24
C PRO A 73 24.43 -4.32 -27.53
N GLY A 74 25.73 -4.19 -27.82
CA GLY A 74 26.79 -4.95 -27.18
C GLY A 74 26.77 -6.44 -27.54
N ALA A 75 27.26 -7.29 -26.64
CA ALA A 75 27.30 -8.73 -26.81
C ALA A 75 26.90 -9.42 -25.50
N ARG A 76 26.38 -10.66 -25.59
CA ARG A 76 25.97 -11.45 -24.42
C ARG A 76 27.08 -11.57 -23.36
N ILE A 77 28.34 -11.69 -23.79
CA ILE A 77 29.49 -11.80 -22.88
C ILE A 77 29.67 -10.51 -22.05
N LYS A 78 29.42 -9.33 -22.65
CA LYS A 78 29.58 -8.03 -21.98
C LYS A 78 28.35 -7.63 -21.16
N ALA A 79 27.15 -7.90 -21.68
CA ALA A 79 25.88 -7.49 -21.05
C ALA A 79 25.33 -8.53 -20.04
N GLY A 80 25.79 -9.79 -20.10
CA GLY A 80 25.39 -10.85 -19.20
C GLY A 80 23.99 -11.40 -19.47
N LYS A 81 23.30 -11.81 -18.40
CA LYS A 81 22.02 -12.55 -18.45
C LYS A 81 20.89 -11.77 -19.14
N SER A 82 20.87 -10.44 -18.98
CA SER A 82 19.81 -9.57 -19.51
C SER A 82 20.04 -9.12 -20.96
N PHE A 83 20.97 -9.75 -21.68
CA PHE A 83 21.27 -9.35 -23.05
C PHE A 83 20.08 -9.54 -24.00
N THR A 84 19.64 -8.43 -24.58
CA THR A 84 18.72 -8.39 -25.72
C THR A 84 19.42 -7.71 -26.90
N GLY A 85 19.05 -8.07 -28.13
CA GLY A 85 19.62 -7.46 -29.35
C GLY A 85 19.11 -6.03 -29.64
N THR A 86 18.34 -5.44 -28.72
CA THR A 86 17.77 -4.09 -28.84
C THR A 86 18.71 -3.07 -28.21
N VAL A 87 18.90 -1.93 -28.86
CA VAL A 87 19.65 -0.79 -28.29
C VAL A 87 18.88 -0.22 -27.10
N GLU A 88 19.56 -0.01 -25.97
CA GLU A 88 18.95 0.60 -24.79
C GLU A 88 18.50 2.04 -25.07
N GLY A 89 17.26 2.35 -24.72
CA GLY A 89 16.72 3.71 -24.77
C GLY A 89 16.91 4.45 -23.45
N ASP A 90 16.91 5.78 -23.53
CA ASP A 90 16.86 6.62 -22.33
C ASP A 90 15.43 6.67 -21.77
N ARG A 91 15.29 6.47 -20.45
CA ARG A 91 14.01 6.63 -19.74
C ARG A 91 13.76 8.08 -19.30
N GLY A 92 14.76 8.95 -19.45
CA GLY A 92 14.71 10.38 -19.10
C GLY A 92 15.23 10.69 -17.70
N ASN A 93 15.54 9.67 -16.89
CA ASN A 93 16.12 9.87 -15.55
C ASN A 93 17.59 10.29 -15.68
N LYS A 94 17.96 11.37 -14.99
CA LYS A 94 19.33 11.91 -14.98
C LYS A 94 19.87 11.95 -13.56
N ALA A 95 21.18 11.80 -13.42
CA ALA A 95 21.85 12.04 -12.14
C ALA A 95 21.65 13.52 -11.75
N MET A 96 21.12 13.76 -10.56
CA MET A 96 20.87 15.10 -10.05
C MET A 96 22.03 15.56 -9.18
N ASP A 97 22.31 16.87 -9.23
CA ASP A 97 23.27 17.49 -8.33
C ASP A 97 22.78 17.47 -6.87
N VAL A 98 23.73 17.42 -5.93
CA VAL A 98 23.43 17.33 -4.50
C VAL A 98 22.64 18.53 -4.01
N ASP A 99 22.87 19.74 -4.53
CA ASP A 99 22.11 20.93 -4.12
C ASP A 99 20.67 20.90 -4.62
N ALA A 100 20.43 20.39 -5.83
CA ALA A 100 19.08 20.16 -6.33
C ALA A 100 18.34 19.12 -5.46
N VAL A 101 19.01 18.02 -5.10
CA VAL A 101 18.41 17.00 -4.21
C VAL A 101 18.14 17.55 -2.81
N ARG A 102 19.03 18.39 -2.25
CA ARG A 102 18.80 19.07 -0.96
C ARG A 102 17.54 19.91 -1.01
N LEU A 103 17.36 20.72 -2.06
CA LEU A 103 16.17 21.56 -2.23
C LEU A 103 14.89 20.72 -2.27
N LEU A 104 14.86 19.65 -3.08
CA LEU A 104 13.70 18.75 -3.16
C LEU A 104 13.39 18.11 -1.81
N LYS A 105 14.41 17.60 -1.10
CA LYS A 105 14.21 17.00 0.23
C LYS A 105 13.76 18.00 1.29
N THR A 106 14.14 19.27 1.18
CA THR A 106 13.64 20.34 2.06
C THR A 106 12.16 20.61 1.80
N GLN A 107 11.73 20.61 0.53
CA GLN A 107 10.30 20.73 0.18
C GLN A 107 9.50 19.54 0.71
N ASP A 108 10.01 18.32 0.51
CA ASP A 108 9.40 17.09 1.03
C ASP A 108 9.28 17.12 2.56
N LEU A 109 10.33 17.53 3.27
CA LEU A 109 10.29 17.65 4.73
C LEU A 109 9.25 18.69 5.19
N GLY A 110 9.16 19.82 4.49
CA GLY A 110 8.13 20.83 4.74
C GLY A 110 6.73 20.26 4.57
N TYR A 111 6.49 19.53 3.48
CA TYR A 111 5.23 18.84 3.24
C TYR A 111 4.91 17.82 4.34
N ILE A 112 5.84 16.92 4.69
CA ILE A 112 5.61 15.92 5.74
C ILE A 112 5.31 16.57 7.09
N ARG A 113 6.01 17.65 7.46
CA ARG A 113 5.72 18.42 8.69
C ARG A 113 4.30 18.95 8.72
N THR A 114 3.81 19.51 7.60
CA THR A 114 2.42 19.97 7.51
C THR A 114 1.42 18.81 7.65
N MET A 115 1.65 17.71 6.94
CA MET A 115 0.78 16.52 7.00
C MET A 115 0.77 15.86 8.37
N ARG A 116 1.92 15.79 9.05
CA ARG A 116 2.06 15.31 10.43
C ARG A 116 1.29 16.20 11.39
N ASN A 117 1.38 17.52 11.25
CA ASN A 117 0.65 18.45 12.12
C ASN A 117 -0.88 18.33 11.94
N VAL A 118 -1.35 18.10 10.71
CA VAL A 118 -2.77 17.82 10.44
C VAL A 118 -3.17 16.49 11.09
N ALA A 119 -2.42 15.42 10.85
CA ALA A 119 -2.69 14.11 11.43
C ALA A 119 -2.66 14.14 12.97
N ALA A 120 -1.75 14.90 13.58
CA ALA A 120 -1.69 15.05 15.04
C ALA A 120 -2.94 15.74 15.60
N LYS A 121 -3.50 16.73 14.89
CA LYS A 121 -4.78 17.35 15.28
C LYS A 121 -5.96 16.40 15.08
N GLU A 122 -5.97 15.61 14.01
CA GLU A 122 -6.98 14.57 13.77
C GLU A 122 -6.99 13.53 14.88
N VAL A 123 -5.81 13.04 15.29
CA VAL A 123 -5.64 12.09 16.38
C VAL A 123 -6.16 12.68 17.69
N ARG A 124 -5.73 13.88 18.08
CA ARG A 124 -6.22 14.54 19.30
C ARG A 124 -7.74 14.69 19.31
N GLY A 125 -8.33 15.15 18.21
CA GLY A 125 -9.79 15.29 18.11
C GLY A 125 -10.54 13.95 18.05
N LEU A 126 -9.90 12.86 17.62
CA LEU A 126 -10.47 11.50 17.72
C LEU A 126 -10.35 10.94 19.14
N GLU A 127 -9.21 11.17 19.81
CA GLU A 127 -8.97 10.79 21.20
C GLU A 127 -9.98 11.45 22.13
N GLU A 128 -10.15 12.77 22.03
CA GLU A 128 -11.16 13.53 22.79
C GLU A 128 -12.57 12.96 22.58
N ARG A 129 -12.96 12.65 21.32
CA ARG A 129 -14.28 12.08 21.01
C ARG A 129 -14.44 10.67 21.56
N TRP A 130 -13.38 9.87 21.55
CA TRP A 130 -13.44 8.49 22.00
C TRP A 130 -13.46 8.41 23.54
N VAL A 131 -12.70 9.26 24.24
CA VAL A 131 -12.78 9.39 25.70
C VAL A 131 -14.17 9.88 26.13
N LEU A 132 -14.72 10.90 25.45
CA LEU A 132 -16.07 11.40 25.73
C LEU A 132 -17.17 10.36 25.45
N ALA A 133 -16.95 9.45 24.51
CA ALA A 133 -17.89 8.37 24.20
C ALA A 133 -17.84 7.19 25.19
N GLY A 134 -16.91 7.21 26.16
CA GLY A 134 -16.75 6.16 27.17
C GLY A 134 -15.62 5.16 26.89
N GLY A 135 -14.76 5.44 25.90
CA GLY A 135 -13.55 4.68 25.67
C GLY A 135 -12.52 4.88 26.80
N THR A 136 -11.84 3.81 27.20
CA THR A 136 -10.79 3.84 28.25
C THR A 136 -9.43 3.93 27.61
N GLU A 137 -8.62 4.97 27.93
CA GLU A 137 -7.31 5.31 27.34
C GLU A 137 -6.55 4.13 26.69
N MET A 138 -6.26 4.27 25.39
CA MET A 138 -5.63 3.22 24.58
C MET A 138 -4.12 3.35 24.74
N ASP A 139 -3.52 2.38 25.41
CA ASP A 139 -2.07 2.28 25.57
C ASP A 139 -1.39 2.21 24.19
N ASP A 140 -0.44 3.11 23.95
CA ASP A 140 0.29 3.21 22.67
C ASP A 140 1.26 2.03 22.42
N ASP A 141 1.42 1.15 23.40
CA ASP A 141 2.43 0.06 23.41
C ASP A 141 1.92 -1.29 22.86
N GLU A 142 0.63 -1.43 22.50
CA GLU A 142 0.04 -2.69 22.00
C GLU A 142 0.02 -2.83 20.46
N ASP A 143 0.85 -2.08 19.73
CA ASP A 143 1.12 -2.38 18.32
C ASP A 143 2.32 -3.35 18.22
N ASP A 144 2.13 -4.58 18.70
CA ASP A 144 2.90 -5.73 18.23
C ASP A 144 2.26 -6.19 16.90
N ASP A 145 3.07 -6.20 15.84
CA ASP A 145 2.68 -6.60 14.48
C ASP A 145 2.33 -8.09 14.44
N SER A 146 1.11 -8.46 14.84
CA SER A 146 0.52 -9.77 14.56
C SER A 146 -0.75 -9.59 13.73
N ASP A 147 -0.56 -9.16 12.47
CA ASP A 147 -1.48 -9.47 11.37
C ASP A 147 -1.12 -10.88 10.81
N ASP A 148 -1.01 -11.87 11.69
CA ASP A 148 -1.03 -13.29 11.30
C ASP A 148 -2.22 -13.94 12.01
N ASP A 149 -3.10 -14.49 11.20
CA ASP A 149 -4.24 -15.30 11.63
C ASP A 149 -3.74 -16.44 12.53
N ASP A 150 -4.49 -16.72 13.60
CA ASP A 150 -4.53 -18.01 14.30
C ASP A 150 -3.41 -18.31 15.33
N ASP A 151 -3.28 -17.50 16.39
CA ASP A 151 -2.73 -18.03 17.65
C ASP A 151 -3.52 -17.60 18.90
N GLU A 152 -4.01 -18.64 19.57
CA GLU A 152 -4.83 -18.64 20.77
C GLU A 152 -4.04 -18.13 21.97
N MET A 153 -4.64 -17.22 22.74
CA MET A 153 -4.32 -16.91 24.13
C MET A 153 -2.84 -16.77 24.52
N ARG A 154 -2.31 -15.55 24.42
CA ARG A 154 -1.35 -15.07 25.43
C ARG A 154 -1.45 -13.57 25.66
N LYS A 155 -2.43 -13.15 26.47
CA LYS A 155 -2.43 -11.82 27.07
C LYS A 155 -1.19 -11.70 27.97
N PRO A 156 -0.24 -10.77 27.72
CA PRO A 156 0.84 -10.54 28.67
C PRO A 156 0.26 -10.04 29.99
N ALA A 157 0.86 -10.45 31.10
CA ALA A 157 0.39 -10.16 32.45
C ALA A 157 0.11 -8.66 32.63
N ALA A 158 -1.15 -8.33 32.91
CA ALA A 158 -1.59 -6.97 33.17
C ALA A 158 -0.73 -6.35 34.28
N ARG A 159 -0.07 -5.23 33.97
CA ARG A 159 0.52 -4.37 35.01
C ARG A 159 -0.60 -4.03 36.01
N PRO A 160 -0.30 -3.91 37.32
CA PRO A 160 -1.32 -3.57 38.31
C PRO A 160 -1.92 -2.20 37.95
N GLN A 161 -3.12 -2.23 37.37
CA GLN A 161 -3.89 -1.04 37.05
C GLN A 161 -4.22 -0.37 38.38
N ASN A 162 -3.84 0.90 38.52
CA ASN A 162 -4.25 1.73 39.63
C ASN A 162 -5.78 1.80 39.68
N ALA A 163 -6.35 1.61 40.88
CA ALA A 163 -7.79 1.61 41.05
C ALA A 163 -8.39 2.96 40.60
N LYS A 164 -9.29 2.93 39.61
CA LYS A 164 -9.91 4.13 38.99
C LYS A 164 -10.72 4.97 39.99
N ARG A 165 -11.32 4.33 40.99
CA ARG A 165 -12.03 4.98 42.11
C ARG A 165 -11.78 4.18 43.38
N ILE A 166 -11.31 4.85 44.43
CA ILE A 166 -11.15 4.28 45.77
C ILE A 166 -12.16 4.98 46.66
N VAL A 167 -13.04 4.20 47.30
CA VAL A 167 -13.99 4.70 48.31
C VAL A 167 -13.49 4.22 49.66
N PHE A 168 -13.30 5.16 50.59
CA PHE A 168 -12.87 4.87 51.95
C PHE A 168 -14.09 4.79 52.87
N PHE A 169 -14.04 3.88 53.84
CA PHE A 169 -15.05 3.69 54.87
C PHE A 169 -14.34 3.61 56.23
N ASP A 170 -14.93 4.18 57.28
CA ASP A 170 -14.30 4.29 58.60
C ASP A 170 -14.43 2.97 59.41
N ALA A 171 -15.50 2.19 59.18
CA ALA A 171 -15.71 0.88 59.80
C ALA A 171 -15.99 -0.22 58.75
N ALA A 172 -15.62 -1.47 59.08
CA ALA A 172 -15.85 -2.63 58.22
C ALA A 172 -17.35 -2.88 57.99
N ASP A 173 -18.18 -2.64 59.01
CA ASP A 173 -19.63 -2.85 58.96
C ASP A 173 -20.33 -1.85 58.02
N GLU A 174 -19.81 -0.62 57.91
CA GLU A 174 -20.33 0.40 56.98
C GLU A 174 -20.06 0.01 55.52
N ARG A 175 -18.89 -0.59 55.25
CA ARG A 175 -18.57 -1.14 53.93
C ARG A 175 -19.55 -2.25 53.55
N GLU A 176 -19.82 -3.17 54.46
CA GLU A 176 -20.75 -4.29 54.22
C GLU A 176 -22.20 -3.80 54.04
N GLN A 177 -22.64 -2.79 54.78
CA GLN A 177 -23.96 -2.18 54.58
C GLN A 177 -24.11 -1.48 53.23
N VAL A 178 -23.07 -0.78 52.75
CA VAL A 178 -23.11 -0.14 51.42
C VAL A 178 -23.08 -1.19 50.31
N LEU A 179 -22.32 -2.28 50.48
CA LEU A 179 -22.34 -3.41 49.56
C LEU A 179 -23.71 -4.12 49.54
N HIS A 180 -24.33 -4.30 50.71
CA HIS A 180 -25.66 -4.91 50.83
C HIS A 180 -26.74 -4.03 50.19
N LYS A 181 -26.72 -2.71 50.42
CA LYS A 181 -27.64 -1.77 49.77
C LYS A 181 -27.46 -1.75 48.26
N GLN A 182 -26.22 -1.79 47.77
CA GLN A 182 -25.96 -1.91 46.33
C GLN A 182 -26.51 -3.21 45.75
N ALA A 183 -26.40 -4.33 46.47
CA ALA A 183 -26.97 -5.60 46.04
C ALA A 183 -28.50 -5.61 46.05
N GLU A 184 -29.12 -5.02 47.09
CA GLU A 184 -30.58 -4.87 47.17
C GLU A 184 -31.12 -3.95 46.04
N ASP A 185 -30.47 -2.81 45.78
CA ASP A 185 -30.87 -1.89 44.71
C ASP A 185 -30.73 -2.55 43.31
N ASP A 186 -29.72 -3.41 43.09
CA ASP A 186 -29.55 -4.18 41.84
C ASP A 186 -30.64 -5.27 41.67
N ASP A 187 -30.99 -5.99 42.74
CA ASP A 187 -32.05 -7.01 42.71
C ASP A 187 -33.43 -6.39 42.47
N THR A 188 -33.67 -5.17 42.98
CA THR A 188 -34.94 -4.45 42.76
C THR A 188 -35.05 -3.88 41.34
N ALA A 189 -33.94 -3.50 40.71
CA ALA A 189 -33.90 -3.01 39.33
C ALA A 189 -34.13 -4.11 38.27
N MET A 190 -33.88 -5.38 38.61
CA MET A 190 -34.10 -6.55 37.74
C MET A 190 -35.57 -7.00 37.67
N GLY A 191 -36.46 -6.47 38.51
CA GLY A 191 -37.85 -6.94 38.67
C GLY A 191 -38.93 -6.21 37.84
N GLU A 192 -38.64 -5.05 37.24
CA GLU A 192 -39.60 -4.26 36.45
C GLU A 192 -39.32 -4.34 34.94
N GLY A 193 -39.55 -5.52 34.36
CA GLY A 193 -39.45 -5.74 32.91
C GLY A 193 -40.72 -5.34 32.16
N GLY A 194 -40.68 -4.25 31.40
CA GLY A 194 -41.76 -3.86 30.49
C GLY A 194 -41.28 -2.97 29.34
N ASP A 195 -41.33 -3.49 28.10
CA ASP A 195 -41.20 -2.87 26.75
C ASP A 195 -40.11 -1.79 26.46
N ASP A 196 -39.46 -1.22 27.46
CA ASP A 196 -38.41 -0.19 27.38
C ASP A 196 -37.00 -0.80 27.31
N ASP A 197 -36.83 -2.06 27.75
CA ASP A 197 -35.55 -2.77 27.77
C ASP A 197 -35.02 -3.09 26.36
N GLY A 198 -35.91 -3.43 25.42
CA GLY A 198 -35.50 -3.67 24.02
C GLY A 198 -34.94 -2.42 23.33
N LYS A 199 -35.40 -1.22 23.73
CA LYS A 199 -34.85 0.06 23.22
C LYS A 199 -33.51 0.38 23.87
N LYS A 200 -33.34 0.11 25.17
CA LYS A 200 -32.07 0.27 25.90
C LYS A 200 -30.99 -0.68 25.38
N GLU A 201 -31.32 -1.94 25.12
CA GLU A 201 -30.38 -2.91 24.54
C GLU A 201 -29.97 -2.52 23.10
N ALA A 202 -30.92 -2.08 22.29
CA ALA A 202 -30.62 -1.60 20.93
C ALA A 202 -29.75 -0.33 20.95
N GLU A 203 -29.96 0.56 21.92
CA GLU A 203 -29.13 1.76 22.12
C GLU A 203 -27.71 1.40 22.61
N ALA A 204 -27.57 0.45 23.53
CA ALA A 204 -26.29 -0.06 24.00
C ALA A 204 -25.46 -0.69 22.87
N ARG A 205 -26.08 -1.56 22.04
CA ARG A 205 -25.42 -2.14 20.86
C ARG A 205 -25.00 -1.07 19.85
N ARG A 206 -25.80 -0.01 19.65
CA ARG A 206 -25.45 1.12 18.79
C ARG A 206 -24.27 1.91 19.36
N LYS A 207 -24.22 2.13 20.67
CA LYS A 207 -23.10 2.80 21.36
C LYS A 207 -21.81 1.98 21.21
N GLU A 208 -21.87 0.68 21.43
CA GLU A 208 -20.74 -0.25 21.25
C GLU A 208 -20.22 -0.25 19.81
N GLN A 209 -21.11 -0.39 18.81
CA GLN A 209 -20.72 -0.31 17.40
C GLN A 209 -20.13 1.05 17.01
N ASN A 210 -20.60 2.14 17.63
CA ASN A 210 -20.04 3.47 17.40
C ASN A 210 -18.67 3.63 18.07
N LEU A 211 -18.48 3.05 19.26
CA LEU A 211 -17.20 3.01 19.96
C LEU A 211 -16.17 2.20 19.17
N GLU A 212 -16.52 1.00 18.70
CA GLU A 212 -15.65 0.15 17.87
C GLU A 212 -15.23 0.89 16.58
N LYS A 213 -16.17 1.59 15.93
CA LYS A 213 -15.86 2.41 14.74
C LYS A 213 -14.93 3.57 15.08
N LEU A 214 -15.10 4.23 16.24
CA LEU A 214 -14.23 5.32 16.70
C LEU A 214 -12.84 4.80 17.03
N GLU A 215 -12.75 3.66 17.71
CA GLU A 215 -11.51 2.96 18.03
C GLU A 215 -10.75 2.58 16.76
N ARG A 216 -11.40 1.95 15.77
CA ARG A 216 -10.75 1.60 14.51
C ARG A 216 -10.21 2.84 13.78
N ARG A 217 -10.96 3.95 13.83
CA ARG A 217 -10.54 5.24 13.25
C ARG A 217 -9.35 5.83 14.02
N LEU A 218 -9.38 5.78 15.35
CA LEU A 218 -8.32 6.25 16.22
C LEU A 218 -7.03 5.45 16.01
N ARG A 219 -7.12 4.13 15.97
CA ARG A 219 -5.98 3.24 15.68
C ARG A 219 -5.38 3.52 14.30
N ALA A 220 -6.20 3.65 13.27
CA ALA A 220 -5.73 4.01 11.93
C ALA A 220 -5.06 5.40 11.90
N ALA A 221 -5.61 6.38 12.63
CA ALA A 221 -5.06 7.73 12.74
C ALA A 221 -3.72 7.73 13.51
N LYS A 222 -3.59 6.97 14.60
CA LYS A 222 -2.34 6.77 15.34
C LYS A 222 -1.27 6.12 14.45
N LYS A 223 -1.60 5.04 13.72
CA LYS A 223 -0.70 4.41 12.73
C LYS A 223 -0.23 5.40 11.66
N LYS A 224 -1.14 6.20 11.10
CA LYS A 224 -0.82 7.28 10.14
C LYS A 224 0.14 8.31 10.75
N LEU A 225 -0.10 8.73 11.99
CA LEU A 225 0.77 9.69 12.69
C LEU A 225 2.16 9.13 12.97
N LYS A 226 2.25 7.86 13.39
CA LYS A 226 3.52 7.15 13.59
C LYS A 226 4.32 7.10 12.29
N ALA A 227 3.71 6.67 11.19
CA ALA A 227 4.35 6.63 9.88
C ALA A 227 4.86 8.01 9.41
N LEU A 228 4.10 9.08 9.67
CA LEU A 228 4.54 10.45 9.33
C LEU A 228 5.69 10.95 10.21
N ARG A 229 5.72 10.57 11.50
CA ARG A 229 6.84 10.87 12.40
C ARG A 229 8.11 10.14 11.98
N ASP A 230 7.99 8.86 11.62
CA ASP A 230 9.12 8.05 11.17
C ASP A 230 9.68 8.61 9.85
N ALA A 231 8.81 8.95 8.89
CA ALA A 231 9.23 9.56 7.63
C ALA A 231 9.89 10.94 7.82
N GLU A 232 9.38 11.77 8.75
CA GLU A 232 10.03 13.04 9.10
C GLU A 232 11.43 12.81 9.66
N TYR A 233 11.58 11.89 10.62
CA TYR A 233 12.87 11.54 11.20
C TYR A 233 13.85 11.01 10.16
N GLU A 234 13.40 10.15 9.25
CA GLU A 234 14.23 9.66 8.14
C GLU A 234 14.71 10.80 7.21
N LEU A 235 13.84 11.76 6.87
CA LEU A 235 14.24 12.92 6.07
C LEU A 235 15.22 13.83 6.81
N GLU A 236 15.07 14.02 8.12
CA GLU A 236 16.05 14.74 8.94
C GLU A 236 17.41 14.02 8.96
N LEU A 237 17.42 12.69 9.04
CA LEU A 237 18.65 11.90 8.88
C LEU A 237 19.27 12.04 7.49
N GLN A 238 18.46 12.12 6.43
CA GLN A 238 18.95 12.40 5.07
C GLN A 238 19.56 13.80 4.99
N GLN A 239 18.94 14.82 5.60
CA GLN A 239 19.51 16.17 5.67
C GLN A 239 20.85 16.19 6.42
N ALA A 240 20.96 15.46 7.53
CA ALA A 240 22.23 15.32 8.26
C ALA A 240 23.32 14.66 7.41
N LYS A 241 22.98 13.58 6.68
CA LYS A 241 23.88 12.88 5.76
C LYS A 241 24.30 13.73 4.56
N MET A 242 23.43 14.62 4.10
CA MET A 242 23.65 15.51 2.98
C MET A 242 24.15 16.90 3.40
N ALA A 243 24.45 17.15 4.68
CA ALA A 243 24.91 18.45 5.13
C ALA A 243 26.21 18.88 4.43
N LYS A 244 26.45 20.20 4.31
CA LYS A 244 27.66 20.74 3.68
C LYS A 244 28.94 20.45 4.48
N THR A 245 28.81 20.24 5.79
CA THR A 245 29.90 19.88 6.70
C THR A 245 29.57 18.55 7.38
N ALA A 246 30.60 17.82 7.80
CA ALA A 246 30.46 16.50 8.43
C ALA A 246 29.54 16.58 9.67
N THR A 247 28.35 15.99 9.59
CA THR A 247 27.31 16.06 10.64
C THR A 247 27.03 14.65 11.16
N SER A 248 26.92 14.52 12.48
CA SER A 248 26.48 13.26 13.10
C SER A 248 25.03 12.96 12.74
N GLY A 249 24.70 11.70 12.49
CA GLY A 249 23.31 11.32 12.21
C GLY A 249 23.18 10.03 11.40
N GLY A 250 22.36 9.12 11.92
CA GLY A 250 21.98 7.90 11.23
C GLY A 250 23.05 6.80 11.19
N ILE A 251 22.75 5.77 10.42
CA ILE A 251 23.55 4.54 10.30
C ILE A 251 23.91 4.34 8.82
N THR A 252 25.11 3.80 8.55
CA THR A 252 25.56 3.40 7.22
C THR A 252 24.80 2.15 6.76
N LYS A 253 24.81 1.85 5.46
CA LYS A 253 24.25 0.59 4.94
C LYS A 253 24.93 -0.67 5.52
N SER A 254 26.13 -0.52 6.08
CA SER A 254 26.86 -1.57 6.79
C SER A 254 26.53 -1.68 8.28
N GLY A 255 25.57 -0.90 8.79
CA GLY A 255 25.13 -0.96 10.19
C GLY A 255 25.95 -0.13 11.19
N ARG A 256 26.94 0.65 10.74
CA ARG A 256 27.78 1.47 11.63
C ARG A 256 27.17 2.86 11.83
N LYS A 257 27.11 3.35 13.08
CA LYS A 257 26.57 4.68 13.41
C LYS A 257 27.54 5.80 12.97
N ILE A 258 27.00 6.84 12.32
CA ILE A 258 27.77 8.02 11.90
C ILE A 258 27.85 9.00 13.07
N LYS A 259 29.05 9.16 13.64
CA LYS A 259 29.31 10.09 14.74
C LYS A 259 30.57 10.91 14.47
N VAL A 260 30.38 12.20 14.25
CA VAL A 260 31.42 13.21 14.08
C VAL A 260 31.53 13.99 15.40
N ARG A 261 32.73 14.07 15.97
CA ARG A 261 33.00 14.78 17.23
C ARG A 261 33.44 16.23 17.04
N GLU A 262 33.63 16.67 15.80
CA GLU A 262 34.04 18.02 15.46
C GLU A 262 32.90 19.03 15.68
N ARG A 263 33.24 20.20 16.19
CA ARG A 263 32.30 21.32 16.32
C ARG A 263 32.14 22.00 14.96
N LYS A 264 30.92 22.45 14.64
CA LYS A 264 30.71 23.38 13.52
C LYS A 264 31.44 24.69 13.85
N ARG A 265 32.38 25.08 12.99
CA ARG A 265 33.08 26.36 13.11
C ARG A 265 32.19 27.48 12.59
#